data_AF-I4ANF2-F1
#
_entry.id   AF-I4ANF2-F1
#
_cell.length_a   1.000
_cell.length_b   1.000
_cell.length_c   1.000
_cell.angle_alpha   90.00
_cell.angle_beta   90.00
_cell.angle_gamma   90.00
#
_symmetry.space_group_name_H-M   'P 1'
#
loop_
_entity.id
_entity.type
_entity.pdbx_description
1 polymer ?
#
loop_
_entity_poly.entity_id
_entity_poly.type
_entity_poly.pdbx_seq_one_letter_code
_entity_poly.pdbx_strand_id
1 'polypeptide(L)'
;MPNEKITLEYNKPKCKIYYYQSINTIVLEWFGHVSHEEFVEACDFLLELLIKYKSSKMIANNLKSEVVSSKNQDWLDKVWFSKAYKHGYRTSAIVTSKSIFNQVTVKQIVDKMDKEKYKVQFFTNLQDAIEWIKTV
;
A
#
# COMPACT_ATOMS: atom_id res chain seq x y z
N MET A 1 20.61 -2.92 -5.78
CA MET A 1 21.44 -1.79 -6.27
C MET A 1 21.96 -1.02 -5.05
N PRO A 2 23.22 -0.54 -5.01
CA PRO A 2 23.95 -0.41 -3.74
C PRO A 2 23.56 0.75 -2.80
N ASN A 3 22.65 1.66 -3.18
CA ASN A 3 22.41 2.91 -2.43
C ASN A 3 20.95 3.15 -2.01
N GLU A 4 20.06 2.15 -2.11
CA GLU A 4 18.72 2.29 -1.53
C GLU A 4 18.82 2.18 -0.02
N LYS A 5 18.80 3.34 0.66
CA LYS A 5 18.47 3.37 2.08
C LYS A 5 17.02 2.87 2.17
N ILE A 6 16.86 1.74 2.86
CA ILE A 6 15.58 1.11 3.18
C ILE A 6 15.61 0.79 4.67
N THR A 7 14.56 1.16 5.39
CA THR A 7 14.39 0.81 6.81
C THR A 7 13.12 0.01 7.00
N LEU A 8 13.19 -1.07 7.77
CA LEU A 8 12.04 -1.83 8.24
C LEU A 8 11.44 -1.13 9.45
N GLU A 9 10.24 -0.58 9.30
CA GLU A 9 9.55 0.20 10.34
C GLU A 9 8.49 -0.64 11.09
N TYR A 10 7.92 -1.65 10.42
CA TYR A 10 6.92 -2.56 10.99
C TYR A 10 7.23 -3.99 10.57
N ASN A 11 7.27 -4.92 11.52
CA ASN A 11 7.63 -6.31 11.27
C ASN A 11 6.71 -7.27 12.01
N LYS A 12 5.58 -7.63 11.37
CA LYS A 12 4.68 -8.69 11.86
C LYS A 12 4.55 -9.82 10.84
N PRO A 13 4.06 -11.01 11.26
CA PRO A 13 3.96 -12.16 10.36
C PRO A 13 3.12 -11.92 9.10
N LYS A 14 2.08 -11.08 9.20
CA LYS A 14 1.12 -10.82 8.13
C LYS A 14 1.40 -9.58 7.30
N CYS A 15 2.19 -8.65 7.83
CA CYS A 15 2.58 -7.45 7.13
C CYS A 15 3.96 -6.97 7.56
N LYS A 16 4.76 -6.55 6.59
CA LYS A 16 5.99 -5.77 6.83
C LYS A 16 5.86 -4.42 6.16
N ILE A 17 6.29 -3.37 6.84
CA ILE A 17 6.26 -2.01 6.30
C ILE A 17 7.66 -1.44 6.30
N TYR A 18 8.07 -0.98 5.13
CA TYR A 18 9.39 -0.42 4.88
C TYR A 18 9.26 1.05 4.50
N TYR A 19 10.24 1.84 4.89
CA TYR A 19 10.45 3.17 4.33
C TYR A 19 11.60 3.11 3.33
N TYR A 20 11.32 3.52 2.09
CA TYR A 20 12.31 3.65 1.03
C TYR A 20 12.71 5.13 0.96
N GLN A 21 13.80 5.48 1.66
CA GLN A 21 14.20 6.86 1.87
C GLN A 21 14.52 7.60 0.56
N SER A 22 15.18 6.93 -0.39
CA SER A 22 15.65 7.54 -1.64
C SER A 22 14.51 8.08 -2.50
N ILE A 23 13.31 7.52 -2.36
CA ILE A 23 12.12 7.87 -3.12
C ILE A 23 10.97 8.38 -2.23
N ASN A 24 11.28 8.65 -0.96
CA ASN A 24 10.32 9.04 0.09
C ASN A 24 8.98 8.28 0.01
N THR A 25 9.03 6.94 0.05
CA THR A 25 7.86 6.08 -0.20
C THR A 25 7.75 4.98 0.84
N ILE A 26 6.53 4.72 1.31
CA ILE A 26 6.23 3.62 2.23
C ILE A 26 5.84 2.36 1.43
N VAL A 27 6.42 1.21 1.73
CA VAL A 27 6.13 -0.06 1.05
C VAL A 27 5.54 -1.03 2.04
N LEU A 28 4.32 -1.52 1.77
CA LEU A 28 3.68 -2.59 2.54
C LEU A 28 3.85 -3.90 1.80
N GLU A 29 4.31 -4.93 2.49
CA GLU A 29 4.31 -6.30 2.00
C GLU A 29 3.34 -7.13 2.81
N TRP A 30 2.32 -7.68 2.14
CA TRP A 30 1.28 -8.50 2.77
C TRP A 30 1.53 -10.00 2.56
N PHE A 31 1.20 -10.82 3.56
CA PHE A 31 1.47 -12.25 3.57
C PHE A 31 0.24 -13.09 3.99
N GLY A 32 -0.19 -13.98 3.09
CA GLY A 32 -1.30 -14.91 3.29
C GLY A 32 -2.62 -14.23 3.62
N HIS A 33 -3.47 -14.95 4.34
CA HIS A 33 -4.67 -14.41 4.97
C HIS A 33 -4.33 -13.46 6.13
N VAL A 34 -4.98 -12.29 6.13
CA VAL A 34 -4.83 -11.22 7.13
C VAL A 34 -6.19 -10.98 7.78
N SER A 35 -6.25 -11.02 9.12
CA SER A 35 -7.47 -10.68 9.86
C SER A 35 -7.81 -9.20 9.71
N HIS A 36 -9.03 -8.80 10.11
CA HIS A 36 -9.41 -7.40 10.07
C HIS A 36 -8.55 -6.54 11.01
N GLU A 37 -8.27 -7.07 12.19
CA GLU A 37 -7.53 -6.39 13.26
C GLU A 37 -6.07 -6.17 12.83
N GLU A 38 -5.42 -7.19 12.27
CA GLU A 38 -4.07 -7.08 11.71
C GLU A 38 -4.01 -6.10 10.53
N PHE A 39 -5.05 -6.09 9.68
CA PHE A 39 -5.12 -5.20 8.53
C PHE A 39 -5.25 -3.74 8.95
N VAL A 40 -6.19 -3.45 9.86
CA VAL A 40 -6.41 -2.09 10.41
C VAL A 40 -5.15 -1.59 11.10
N GLU A 41 -4.52 -2.41 11.94
CA GLU A 41 -3.31 -2.03 12.67
C GLU A 41 -2.17 -1.67 11.71
N ALA A 42 -1.90 -2.48 10.68
CA ALA A 42 -0.86 -2.20 9.70
C ALA A 42 -1.17 -0.95 8.85
N CYS A 43 -2.44 -0.74 8.47
CA CYS A 43 -2.87 0.46 7.74
C CYS A 43 -2.77 1.73 8.58
N ASP A 44 -3.08 1.68 9.88
CA ASP A 44 -2.93 2.81 10.77
C ASP A 44 -1.45 3.13 11.00
N PHE A 45 -0.59 2.11 11.17
CA PHE A 45 0.86 2.30 11.24
C PHE A 45 1.44 2.91 9.95
N LEU A 46 0.96 2.47 8.78
CA LEU A 46 1.29 3.10 7.50
C LEU A 46 0.94 4.59 7.51
N LEU A 47 -0.24 4.97 8.00
CA LEU A 47 -0.66 6.36 8.09
C LEU A 47 0.27 7.17 9.00
N GLU A 48 0.68 6.62 10.14
CA GLU A 48 1.67 7.25 11.01
C GLU A 48 3.00 7.49 10.28
N LEU A 49 3.47 6.54 9.46
CA LEU A 49 4.69 6.71 8.67
C LEU A 49 4.54 7.75 7.55
N LEU A 50 3.40 7.77 6.86
CA LEU A 50 3.11 8.79 5.84
C LEU A 50 3.19 10.19 6.46
N ILE A 51 2.65 10.36 7.67
CA ILE A 51 2.72 11.62 8.43
C ILE A 51 4.16 11.92 8.87
N LYS A 52 4.82 10.95 9.53
CA LYS A 52 6.19 11.08 10.08
C LYS A 52 7.20 11.50 9.02
N TYR A 53 7.15 10.85 7.85
CA TYR A 53 8.08 11.09 6.75
C TYR A 53 7.58 12.11 5.73
N LYS A 54 6.39 12.70 5.95
CA LYS A 54 5.72 13.59 4.99
C LYS A 54 5.68 12.98 3.59
N SER A 55 5.45 11.67 3.53
CA SER A 55 5.36 10.92 2.29
C SER A 55 3.94 10.98 1.76
N SER A 56 3.80 11.23 0.46
CA SER A 56 2.52 11.17 -0.25
C SER A 56 2.33 9.87 -1.02
N LYS A 57 3.32 8.95 -0.96
CA LYS A 57 3.45 7.82 -1.88
C LYS A 57 3.53 6.50 -1.12
N MET A 58 2.84 5.48 -1.64
CA MET A 58 2.98 4.12 -1.15
C MET A 58 3.08 3.08 -2.26
N ILE A 59 3.68 1.94 -1.94
CA ILE A 59 3.59 0.72 -2.74
C ILE A 59 2.88 -0.35 -1.90
N ALA A 60 1.77 -0.89 -2.40
CA ALA A 60 1.13 -2.07 -1.83
C ALA A 60 1.63 -3.33 -2.57
N ASN A 61 2.54 -4.07 -1.95
CA ASN A 61 3.05 -5.33 -2.47
C ASN A 61 2.18 -6.51 -2.01
N ASN A 62 1.32 -6.98 -2.91
CA ASN A 62 0.38 -8.06 -2.65
C ASN A 62 0.84 -9.41 -3.22
N LEU A 63 2.09 -9.55 -3.70
CA LEU A 63 2.55 -10.77 -4.37
C LEU A 63 2.34 -12.06 -3.56
N LYS A 64 2.40 -11.95 -2.22
CA LYS A 64 2.23 -13.06 -1.27
C LYS A 64 0.94 -12.95 -0.47
N SER A 65 0.06 -12.02 -0.82
CA SER A 65 -1.21 -11.79 -0.13
C SER A 65 -2.32 -12.66 -0.70
N GLU A 66 -3.27 -13.03 0.15
CA GLU A 66 -4.54 -13.60 -0.28
C GLU A 66 -5.57 -12.50 -0.60
N VAL A 67 -6.84 -12.86 -0.66
CA VAL A 67 -7.95 -11.95 -0.98
C VAL A 67 -8.14 -10.92 0.14
N VAL A 68 -8.35 -9.65 -0.24
CA VAL A 68 -8.73 -8.61 0.73
C VAL A 68 -10.22 -8.75 1.04
N SER A 69 -10.57 -9.02 2.30
CA SER A 69 -11.96 -9.22 2.72
C SER A 69 -12.83 -7.99 2.45
N SER A 70 -14.13 -8.20 2.18
CA SER A 70 -15.08 -7.10 1.97
C SER A 70 -15.12 -6.12 3.14
N LYS A 71 -15.01 -6.63 4.38
CA LYS A 71 -14.90 -5.83 5.61
C LYS A 71 -13.70 -4.85 5.55
N ASN A 72 -12.54 -5.32 5.08
CA ASN A 72 -11.35 -4.48 4.93
C ASN A 72 -11.51 -3.47 3.79
N GLN A 73 -12.09 -3.89 2.66
CA GLN A 73 -12.35 -2.98 1.53
C GLN A 73 -13.29 -1.83 1.92
N ASP A 74 -14.36 -2.12 2.67
CA ASP A 74 -15.32 -1.12 3.12
C ASP A 74 -14.73 -0.18 4.17
N TRP A 75 -13.87 -0.69 5.05
CA TRP A 75 -13.18 0.15 6.03
C TRP A 75 -12.18 1.10 5.36
N LEU A 76 -11.43 0.64 4.35
CA LEU A 76 -10.54 1.51 3.58
C LEU A 76 -11.31 2.68 2.95
N ASP A 77 -12.39 2.36 2.26
CA ASP A 77 -13.25 3.31 1.55
C ASP A 77 -13.88 4.34 2.49
N LYS A 78 -14.55 3.87 3.56
CA LYS A 78 -15.32 4.73 4.45
C LYS A 78 -14.48 5.50 5.46
N VAL A 79 -13.30 4.98 5.83
CA VAL A 79 -12.52 5.49 6.96
C VAL A 79 -11.13 5.89 6.53
N TRP A 80 -10.34 4.94 6.02
CA TRP A 80 -8.90 5.10 5.93
C TRP A 80 -8.48 6.09 4.83
N PHE A 81 -9.03 5.99 3.62
CA PHE A 81 -8.64 6.86 2.49
C PHE A 81 -8.89 8.35 2.77
N SER A 82 -10.03 8.68 3.40
CA SER A 82 -10.36 10.05 3.81
C SER A 82 -9.33 10.62 4.80
N LYS A 83 -8.93 9.83 5.80
CA LYS A 83 -7.88 10.22 6.75
C LYS A 83 -6.53 10.40 6.05
N ALA A 84 -6.11 9.40 5.26
CA ALA A 84 -4.83 9.44 4.56
C ALA A 84 -4.74 10.64 3.60
N TYR A 85 -5.81 10.97 2.89
CA TYR A 85 -5.85 12.12 1.98
C TYR A 85 -5.60 13.44 2.71
N LYS A 86 -6.23 13.64 3.89
CA LYS A 86 -6.03 14.84 4.71
C LYS A 86 -4.57 15.01 5.15
N HIS A 87 -3.83 13.91 5.26
CA HIS A 87 -2.42 13.89 5.63
C HIS A 87 -1.44 13.84 4.44
N GLY A 88 -1.93 14.08 3.22
CA GLY A 88 -1.06 14.26 2.04
C GLY A 88 -0.86 13.02 1.18
N TYR A 89 -1.50 11.89 1.48
CA TYR A 89 -1.45 10.69 0.64
C TYR A 89 -2.12 10.93 -0.73
N ARG A 90 -1.41 10.61 -1.82
CA ARG A 90 -1.87 10.88 -3.20
C ARG A 90 -1.56 9.76 -4.18
N THR A 91 -0.48 9.01 -4.00
CA THR A 91 0.03 8.08 -5.03
C THR A 91 0.14 6.66 -4.51
N SER A 92 -0.38 5.71 -5.29
CA SER A 92 -0.41 4.29 -4.95
C SER A 92 0.12 3.46 -6.12
N ALA A 93 1.24 2.79 -5.93
CA ALA A 93 1.65 1.70 -6.80
C ALA A 93 1.15 0.37 -6.22
N ILE A 94 0.47 -0.42 -7.02
CA ILE A 94 -0.18 -1.65 -6.57
C ILE A 94 0.47 -2.84 -7.28
N VAL A 95 1.27 -3.61 -6.55
CA VAL A 95 1.85 -4.85 -7.09
C VAL A 95 0.86 -5.97 -6.81
N THR A 96 0.26 -6.52 -7.86
CA THR A 96 -0.78 -7.55 -7.75
C THR A 96 -0.17 -8.95 -7.73
N SER A 97 -0.79 -9.87 -6.98
CA SER A 97 -0.44 -11.29 -7.05
C SER A 97 -0.85 -11.92 -8.39
N LYS A 98 -0.42 -13.16 -8.64
CA LYS A 98 -0.91 -13.99 -9.75
C LYS A 98 -2.34 -14.52 -9.50
N SER A 99 -2.90 -14.36 -8.30
CA SER A 99 -4.24 -14.84 -7.98
C SER A 99 -5.29 -13.89 -8.57
N ILE A 100 -6.14 -14.42 -9.44
CA ILE A 100 -7.26 -13.69 -10.06
C ILE A 100 -8.18 -13.10 -8.98
N PHE A 101 -8.47 -13.85 -7.91
CA PHE A 101 -9.34 -13.36 -6.83
C PHE A 101 -8.73 -12.17 -6.09
N ASN A 102 -7.43 -12.21 -5.80
CA ASN A 102 -6.75 -11.07 -5.20
C ASN A 102 -6.76 -9.87 -6.15
N GLN A 103 -6.45 -10.06 -7.44
CA GLN A 103 -6.52 -9.00 -8.45
C GLN A 103 -7.91 -8.33 -8.51
N VAL A 104 -8.98 -9.12 -8.47
CA VAL A 104 -10.36 -8.62 -8.45
C VAL A 104 -10.60 -7.74 -7.22
N THR A 105 -10.29 -8.22 -6.02
CA THR A 105 -10.52 -7.44 -4.80
C THR A 105 -9.68 -6.17 -4.71
N VAL A 106 -8.44 -6.22 -5.17
CA VAL A 106 -7.57 -5.04 -5.21
C VAL A 106 -8.08 -4.03 -6.24
N LYS A 107 -8.56 -4.48 -7.41
CA LYS A 107 -9.18 -3.60 -8.39
C LYS A 107 -10.45 -2.95 -7.85
N GLN A 108 -11.29 -3.69 -7.11
CA GLN A 108 -12.50 -3.14 -6.48
C GLN A 108 -12.16 -2.02 -5.49
N ILE A 109 -11.08 -2.14 -4.73
CA ILE A 109 -10.60 -1.06 -3.84
C ILE A 109 -10.24 0.18 -4.66
N VAL A 110 -9.43 0.02 -5.72
CA VAL A 110 -9.00 1.14 -6.56
C VAL A 110 -10.16 1.79 -7.30
N ASP A 111 -11.16 1.02 -7.74
CA ASP A 111 -12.35 1.55 -8.40
C ASP A 111 -13.21 2.43 -7.45
N LYS A 112 -13.13 2.22 -6.14
CA LYS A 112 -13.76 3.08 -5.11
C LYS A 112 -12.96 4.36 -4.82
N MET A 113 -11.67 4.40 -5.18
CA MET A 113 -10.85 5.60 -4.97
C MET A 113 -11.25 6.71 -5.94
N ASP A 114 -11.26 7.94 -5.41
CA ASP A 114 -11.50 9.14 -6.21
C ASP A 114 -10.32 9.39 -7.18
N LYS A 115 -10.56 9.14 -8.48
CA LYS A 115 -9.53 9.21 -9.53
C LYS A 115 -8.99 10.62 -9.77
N GLU A 116 -9.70 11.66 -9.31
CA GLU A 116 -9.19 13.03 -9.37
C GLU A 116 -8.22 13.32 -8.21
N LYS A 117 -8.36 12.58 -7.09
CA LYS A 117 -7.56 12.76 -5.88
C LYS A 117 -6.32 11.87 -5.83
N TYR A 118 -6.36 10.71 -6.47
CA TYR A 118 -5.31 9.70 -6.36
C TYR A 118 -4.75 9.27 -7.70
N LYS A 119 -3.42 9.16 -7.77
CA LYS A 119 -2.71 8.54 -8.89
C LYS A 119 -2.41 7.09 -8.54
N VAL A 120 -3.09 6.16 -9.21
CA VAL A 120 -2.96 4.72 -8.96
C VAL A 120 -2.48 4.00 -10.20
N GLN A 121 -1.48 3.13 -10.06
CA GLN A 121 -1.01 2.27 -11.14
C GLN A 121 -0.72 0.84 -10.66
N PHE A 122 -1.03 -0.13 -11.51
CA PHE A 122 -0.85 -1.55 -11.24
C PHE A 122 0.44 -2.09 -11.86
N PHE A 123 1.08 -3.02 -11.17
CA PHE A 123 2.34 -3.67 -11.56
C PHE A 123 2.30 -5.16 -11.25
N THR A 124 3.14 -5.93 -11.94
CA THR A 124 3.29 -7.38 -11.72
C THR A 124 4.53 -7.73 -10.89
N ASN A 125 5.42 -6.76 -10.65
CA ASN A 125 6.60 -6.90 -9.82
C ASN A 125 6.92 -5.58 -9.09
N LEU A 126 7.69 -5.69 -8.01
CA LEU A 126 8.05 -4.56 -7.16
C LEU A 126 9.03 -3.59 -7.84
N GLN A 127 9.91 -4.06 -8.71
CA GLN A 127 10.91 -3.22 -9.36
C GLN A 127 10.25 -2.18 -10.27
N ASP A 128 9.31 -2.60 -11.12
CA ASP A 128 8.60 -1.68 -12.02
C ASP A 128 7.78 -0.64 -11.25
N ALA A 129 7.18 -1.06 -10.13
CA ALA A 129 6.48 -0.15 -9.22
C ALA A 129 7.42 0.91 -8.65
N ILE A 130 8.61 0.52 -8.21
CA ILE A 130 9.65 1.43 -7.70
C ILE A 130 10.09 2.41 -8.79
N GLU A 131 10.38 1.91 -10.00
CA GLU A 131 10.81 2.76 -11.11
C GLU A 131 9.72 3.77 -11.50
N TRP A 132 8.46 3.37 -11.53
CA TRP A 132 7.37 4.31 -11.76
C TRP A 132 7.27 5.35 -10.64
N ILE A 133 7.36 4.95 -9.37
CA ILE A 133 7.32 5.88 -8.22
C ILE A 133 8.41 6.96 -8.30
N LYS A 134 9.57 6.67 -8.91
CA LYS A 134 10.66 7.64 -9.15
C LYS A 134 10.28 8.71 -10.18
N THR A 135 9.35 8.42 -11.08
CA THR A 135 8.93 9.33 -12.16
C THR A 135 7.73 10.21 -11.80
N VAL A 136 7.11 9.99 -10.63
CA VAL A 136 5.85 10.64 -10.22
C VAL A 136 5.96 11.44 -8.93
#